data_AF-A0A1G5TWM7-F1
#
_entry.id   AF-A0A1G5TWM7-F1
#
_cell.length_a   1.000
_cell.length_b   1.000
_cell.length_c   1.000
_cell.angle_alpha   90.00
_cell.angle_beta   90.00
_cell.angle_gamma   90.00
#
_symmetry.space_group_name_H-M   'P 1'
#
loop_
_entity.id
_entity.type
_entity.pdbx_description
1 polymer ?
#
loop_
_entity_poly.entity_id
_entity_poly.type
_entity_poly.pdbx_seq_one_letter_code
_entity_poly.pdbx_strand_id
1 'polypeptide(L)'
;MIERATPIHAAEINSTLVRFFCGPATGPDMPWHAHEDLLAALALPRDLRRALKAALLKSWKEVCHTVEVDGEPVLIAPHFVAQGLIGMAQEIGKGVTTTPDIVDREYARAGVAAMNALTAHLPAAGDRFTWAMQAFHNQGGTE
;
A
#
# COMPACT_ATOMS: atom_id res chain seq x y z
N MET A 1 17.71 -2.90 -10.06
CA MET A 1 17.17 -3.85 -11.05
C MET A 1 15.67 -3.79 -10.92
N ILE A 2 14.89 -3.69 -12.01
CA ILE A 2 13.43 -3.74 -11.91
C ILE A 2 13.04 -5.22 -11.90
N GLU A 3 12.60 -5.71 -10.76
CA GLU A 3 12.10 -7.08 -10.61
C GLU A 3 10.62 -7.13 -10.99
N ARG A 4 10.16 -8.27 -11.51
CA ARG A 4 8.75 -8.49 -11.84
C ARG A 4 7.97 -8.83 -10.58
N ALA A 5 6.78 -8.24 -10.43
CA ALA A 5 5.87 -8.57 -9.35
C ALA A 5 4.45 -8.81 -9.88
N THR A 6 3.72 -9.71 -9.23
CA THR A 6 2.28 -9.91 -9.47
C THR A 6 1.51 -9.43 -8.24
N PRO A 7 0.41 -8.67 -8.41
CA PRO A 7 -0.44 -8.30 -7.28
C PRO A 7 -0.93 -9.53 -6.53
N ILE A 8 -0.82 -9.53 -5.21
CA ILE A 8 -1.37 -10.59 -4.35
C ILE A 8 -2.87 -10.39 -4.11
N HIS A 9 -3.34 -9.15 -4.25
CA HIS A 9 -4.73 -8.76 -4.11
C HIS A 9 -4.98 -7.44 -4.83
N ALA A 10 -6.22 -7.19 -5.24
CA ALA A 10 -6.67 -5.90 -5.72
C ALA A 10 -8.10 -5.64 -5.21
N ALA A 11 -8.36 -4.42 -4.78
CA ALA A 11 -9.66 -4.02 -4.23
C ALA A 11 -10.06 -2.65 -4.78
N GLU A 12 -11.36 -2.43 -4.94
CA GLU A 12 -11.90 -1.11 -5.24
C GLU A 12 -11.93 -0.28 -3.96
N ILE A 13 -11.27 0.88 -4.00
CA ILE A 13 -11.23 1.87 -2.92
C ILE A 13 -11.64 3.20 -3.55
N ASN A 14 -12.76 3.76 -3.10
CA ASN A 14 -13.36 4.98 -3.66
C ASN A 14 -13.42 4.95 -5.21
N SER A 15 -14.02 3.89 -5.75
CA SER A 15 -14.14 3.62 -7.20
C SER A 15 -12.83 3.55 -7.98
N THR A 16 -11.70 3.38 -7.30
CA THR A 16 -10.38 3.20 -7.89
C THR A 16 -9.85 1.82 -7.53
N LEU A 17 -9.37 1.07 -8.51
CA LEU A 17 -8.72 -0.20 -8.26
C LEU A 17 -7.35 0.03 -7.61
N VAL A 18 -7.15 -0.47 -6.40
CA VAL A 18 -5.88 -0.42 -5.66
C VAL A 18 -5.28 -1.81 -5.57
N ARG A 19 -4.09 -1.97 -6.13
CA ARG A 19 -3.33 -3.22 -6.14
C ARG A 19 -2.40 -3.32 -4.92
N PHE A 20 -2.33 -4.52 -4.36
CA PHE A 20 -1.48 -4.88 -3.23
C PHE A 20 -0.46 -5.93 -3.65
N PHE A 21 0.72 -5.90 -3.03
CA PHE A 21 1.88 -6.69 -3.39
C PHE A 21 2.55 -7.28 -2.15
N CYS A 22 3.35 -8.32 -2.36
CA CYS A 22 4.36 -8.73 -1.39
C CYS A 22 5.43 -7.63 -1.31
N GLY A 23 5.92 -7.35 -0.09
CA GLY A 23 7.11 -6.54 0.11
C GLY A 23 8.38 -7.23 -0.40
N PRO A 24 9.50 -6.51 -0.50
CA PRO A 24 10.80 -7.05 -0.89
C PRO A 24 11.44 -7.92 0.19
N ALA A 25 10.99 -7.80 1.44
CA ALA A 25 11.53 -8.57 2.56
C ALA A 25 11.21 -10.07 2.42
N THR A 26 12.15 -10.93 2.80
CA THR A 26 11.95 -12.39 2.79
C THR A 26 11.11 -12.89 3.98
N GLY A 27 10.90 -12.05 4.98
CA GLY A 27 10.19 -12.36 6.22
C GLY A 27 8.76 -11.80 6.29
N PRO A 28 8.13 -11.88 7.47
CA PRO A 28 6.83 -11.28 7.70
C PRO A 28 6.83 -9.79 7.44
N ASP A 29 5.98 -9.36 6.52
CA ASP A 29 5.83 -7.97 6.18
C ASP A 29 4.36 -7.61 5.89
N MET A 30 4.03 -6.33 6.07
CA MET A 30 2.71 -5.83 5.70
C MET A 30 2.55 -5.84 4.18
N PRO A 31 1.34 -6.04 3.63
CA PRO A 31 1.10 -5.86 2.22
C PRO A 31 1.52 -4.47 1.75
N TRP A 32 2.33 -4.42 0.70
CA TRP A 32 2.68 -3.19 0.01
C TRP A 32 1.55 -2.81 -0.96
N HIS A 33 1.48 -1.55 -1.36
CA HIS A 33 0.44 -1.06 -2.27
C HIS A 33 1.06 -0.35 -3.47
N ALA A 34 0.37 -0.37 -4.61
CA ALA A 34 0.68 0.52 -5.73
C ALA A 34 0.40 1.96 -5.31
N HIS A 35 1.46 2.76 -5.22
CA HIS A 35 1.39 4.11 -4.67
C HIS A 35 0.49 5.04 -5.49
N GLU A 36 0.56 4.95 -6.82
CA GLU A 36 -0.25 5.78 -7.71
C GLU A 36 -1.75 5.43 -7.66
N ASP A 37 -2.07 4.14 -7.49
CA ASP A 37 -3.45 3.69 -7.34
C ASP A 37 -4.08 4.31 -6.08
N LEU A 38 -3.36 4.33 -4.96
CA LEU A 38 -3.84 4.93 -3.71
C LEU A 38 -3.97 6.47 -3.81
N LEU A 39 -3.01 7.15 -4.44
CA LEU A 39 -3.12 8.59 -4.70
C LEU A 39 -4.34 8.92 -5.57
N ALA A 40 -4.70 8.05 -6.52
CA ALA A 40 -5.92 8.17 -7.31
C ALA A 40 -7.17 7.93 -6.46
N ALA A 41 -7.18 6.89 -5.61
CA ALA A 41 -8.28 6.57 -4.69
C ALA A 41 -8.56 7.71 -3.69
N LEU A 42 -7.55 8.46 -3.26
CA LEU A 42 -7.72 9.64 -2.40
C LEU A 42 -8.41 10.84 -3.10
N ALA A 43 -8.68 10.74 -4.41
CA ALA A 43 -9.26 11.79 -5.25
C ALA A 43 -8.54 13.14 -5.13
N LEU A 44 -7.23 13.12 -4.90
CA LEU A 44 -6.41 14.31 -4.77
C LEU A 44 -6.31 15.04 -6.12
N PRO A 45 -6.26 16.39 -6.14
CA PRO A 45 -5.96 17.15 -7.35
C PRO A 45 -4.68 16.66 -8.01
N ARG A 46 -4.64 16.62 -9.34
CA ARG A 46 -3.53 16.05 -10.11
C ARG A 46 -2.17 16.64 -9.73
N ASP A 47 -2.11 17.95 -9.50
CA ASP A 47 -0.87 18.63 -9.12
C ASP A 47 -0.41 18.26 -7.71
N LEU A 48 -1.36 18.06 -6.79
CA LEU A 48 -1.05 17.58 -5.45
C LEU A 48 -0.52 16.13 -5.50
N ARG A 49 -1.12 15.25 -6.31
CA ARG A 49 -0.59 13.89 -6.52
C ARG A 49 0.84 13.90 -7.04
N ARG A 50 1.15 14.78 -8.01
CA ARG A 50 2.51 14.95 -8.54
C ARG A 50 3.49 15.45 -7.48
N ALA A 51 3.08 16.45 -6.68
CA ALA A 51 3.91 16.99 -5.61
C ALA A 51 4.19 15.95 -4.52
N LEU A 52 3.18 15.17 -4.11
CA LEU A 52 3.32 14.12 -3.11
C LEU A 52 4.21 12.97 -3.59
N LYS A 53 4.02 12.51 -4.85
CA LYS A 53 4.91 11.51 -5.45
C LYS A 53 6.35 12.01 -5.49
N ALA A 54 6.58 13.25 -5.90
CA ALA A 54 7.91 13.84 -5.93
C ALA A 54 8.53 13.97 -4.53
N ALA A 55 7.73 14.35 -3.52
CA ALA A 55 8.18 14.44 -2.13
C ALA A 55 8.52 13.06 -1.55
N LEU A 56 7.70 12.03 -1.82
CA LEU A 56 7.99 10.65 -1.43
C LEU A 56 9.30 10.18 -2.05
N LEU A 57 9.47 10.32 -3.36
CA LEU A 57 10.69 9.90 -4.06
C LEU A 57 11.93 10.70 -3.67
N LYS A 58 11.76 11.91 -3.10
CA LYS A 58 12.88 12.69 -2.59
C LYS A 58 13.33 12.21 -1.21
N SER A 59 12.37 11.92 -0.32
CA SER A 59 12.66 11.70 1.10
C SER A 59 12.66 10.22 1.51
N TRP A 60 12.05 9.35 0.71
CA TRP A 60 11.74 7.95 1.06
C TRP A 60 11.97 7.01 -0.13
N LYS A 61 12.87 7.38 -1.05
CA LYS A 61 13.19 6.56 -2.22
C LYS A 61 13.64 5.16 -1.85
N GLU A 62 14.40 5.06 -0.75
CA GLU A 62 15.05 3.82 -0.31
C GLU A 62 14.05 2.80 0.24
N VAL A 63 12.89 3.25 0.74
CA VAL A 63 11.83 2.37 1.26
C VAL A 63 10.74 2.08 0.23
N CYS A 64 10.86 2.57 -1.00
CA CYS A 64 9.91 2.33 -2.07
C CYS A 64 10.58 1.57 -3.21
N HIS A 65 9.83 0.68 -3.86
CA HIS A 65 10.39 -0.15 -4.93
C HIS A 65 9.61 0.07 -6.22
N THR A 66 10.32 0.13 -7.35
CA THR A 66 9.68 0.10 -8.67
C THR A 66 9.80 -1.30 -9.23
N VAL A 67 8.66 -1.92 -9.51
CA VAL A 67 8.54 -3.29 -10.03
C VAL A 67 7.87 -3.27 -11.40
N GLU A 68 8.13 -4.27 -12.23
CA GLU A 68 7.42 -4.46 -13.50
C GLU A 68 6.14 -5.27 -13.25
N VAL A 69 5.01 -4.74 -13.69
CA VAL A 69 3.70 -5.39 -13.66
C VAL A 69 3.11 -5.32 -15.06
N ASP A 70 2.93 -6.46 -15.72
CA ASP A 70 2.38 -6.55 -17.08
C ASP A 70 3.11 -5.66 -18.12
N GLY A 71 4.43 -5.49 -17.96
CA GLY A 71 5.26 -4.66 -18.82
C GLY A 71 5.31 -3.17 -18.46
N GLU A 72 4.56 -2.74 -17.44
CA GLU A 72 4.52 -1.35 -16.98
C GLU A 72 5.25 -1.19 -15.62
N PRO A 73 6.00 -0.09 -15.41
CA PRO A 73 6.64 0.18 -14.14
C PRO A 73 5.62 0.66 -13.10
N VAL A 74 5.53 -0.03 -11.98
CA VAL A 74 4.67 0.31 -10.84
C VAL A 74 5.52 0.63 -9.63
N LEU A 75 5.33 1.83 -9.06
CA LEU A 75 5.90 2.19 -7.76
C LEU A 75 5.06 1.56 -6.65
N ILE A 76 5.65 0.63 -5.92
CA ILE A 76 5.07 0.04 -4.71
C ILE A 76 5.68 0.69 -3.47
N ALA A 77 4.84 0.86 -2.45
CA ALA A 77 5.23 1.48 -1.19
C ALA A 77 4.69 0.69 0.01
N PRO A 78 5.37 0.77 1.16
CA PRO A 78 5.00 0.05 2.38
C PRO A 78 3.74 0.62 3.03
N HIS A 79 3.19 -0.14 3.99
CA HIS A 79 1.92 0.20 4.63
C HIS A 79 1.94 1.55 5.36
N PHE A 80 3.03 1.88 6.08
CA PHE A 80 3.13 3.16 6.78
C PHE A 80 3.06 4.38 5.85
N VAL A 81 3.50 4.24 4.59
CA VAL A 81 3.36 5.31 3.58
C VAL A 81 1.90 5.55 3.22
N ALA A 82 1.10 4.49 3.11
CA ALA A 82 -0.34 4.63 2.90
C ALA A 82 -1.03 5.32 4.08
N GLN A 83 -0.69 4.92 5.32
CA GLN A 83 -1.23 5.55 6.52
C GLN A 83 -0.91 7.04 6.57
N GLY A 84 0.34 7.42 6.27
CA GLY A 84 0.75 8.82 6.21
C GLY A 84 -0.03 9.61 5.14
N LEU A 85 -0.28 9.01 3.96
CA LEU A 85 -1.07 9.65 2.91
C LEU A 85 -2.54 9.85 3.31
N ILE A 86 -3.17 8.81 3.86
CA ILE A 86 -4.57 8.86 4.29
C ILE A 86 -4.74 9.88 5.42
N GLY A 87 -3.87 9.84 6.44
CA GLY A 87 -3.87 10.78 7.55
C GLY A 87 -3.64 12.23 7.09
N MET A 88 -2.68 12.45 6.18
CA MET A 88 -2.47 13.78 5.62
C MET A 88 -3.69 14.27 4.83
N ALA A 89 -4.31 13.41 4.01
CA ALA A 89 -5.53 13.77 3.27
C ALA A 89 -6.70 14.12 4.21
N GLN A 90 -6.82 13.44 5.34
CA GLN A 90 -7.76 13.79 6.42
C GLN A 90 -7.48 15.19 6.99
N GLU A 91 -6.21 15.49 7.31
CA GLU A 91 -5.81 16.76 7.93
C GLU A 91 -5.96 17.97 6.99
N ILE A 92 -5.54 17.86 5.74
CA ILE A 92 -5.51 19.02 4.82
C ILE A 92 -6.88 19.33 4.20
N GLY A 93 -7.87 18.43 4.34
CA GLY A 93 -9.20 18.57 3.73
C GLY A 93 -9.18 18.72 2.20
N LYS A 94 -8.07 18.31 1.56
CA LYS A 94 -7.88 18.30 0.10
C LYS A 94 -7.67 16.85 -0.33
N GLY A 95 -8.35 16.46 -1.40
CA GLY A 95 -8.80 15.07 -1.52
C GLY A 95 -10.25 14.99 -1.08
N VAL A 96 -10.87 13.82 -1.11
CA VAL A 96 -12.33 13.66 -1.04
C VAL A 96 -12.99 14.62 -0.04
N THR A 97 -13.80 15.56 -0.53
CA THR A 97 -14.46 16.63 0.24
C THR A 97 -15.50 16.12 1.25
N THR A 98 -15.65 14.80 1.38
CA THR A 98 -16.70 14.14 2.18
C THR A 98 -16.33 12.73 2.68
N THR A 99 -15.13 12.21 2.39
CA THR A 99 -14.94 10.75 2.43
C THR A 99 -13.55 10.16 2.80
N PRO A 100 -12.60 10.85 3.48
CA PRO A 100 -11.36 10.22 3.93
C PRO A 100 -11.59 8.98 4.82
N ASP A 101 -12.63 9.00 5.66
CA ASP A 101 -12.98 7.87 6.55
C ASP A 101 -13.44 6.63 5.78
N ILE A 102 -14.02 6.81 4.57
CA ILE A 102 -14.36 5.68 3.70
C ILE A 102 -13.11 5.10 3.07
N VAL A 103 -12.19 5.95 2.58
CA VAL A 103 -10.91 5.47 2.03
C VAL A 103 -10.12 4.73 3.09
N ASP A 104 -10.02 5.26 4.30
CA ASP A 104 -9.34 4.59 5.41
C ASP A 104 -9.96 3.22 5.73
N ARG A 105 -11.28 3.16 5.90
CA ARG A 105 -12.00 1.91 6.18
C ARG A 105 -11.89 0.89 5.05
N GLU A 106 -12.01 1.32 3.80
CA GLU A 106 -11.90 0.46 2.62
C GLU A 106 -10.47 -0.04 2.44
N TYR A 107 -9.48 0.83 2.64
CA TYR A 107 -8.07 0.46 2.64
C TYR A 107 -7.74 -0.54 3.74
N ALA A 108 -8.23 -0.32 4.98
CA ALA A 108 -8.05 -1.27 6.08
C ALA A 108 -8.65 -2.64 5.75
N ARG A 109 -9.88 -2.68 5.21
CA ARG A 109 -10.52 -3.94 4.77
C ARG A 109 -9.74 -4.62 3.66
N ALA A 110 -9.30 -3.87 2.65
CA ALA A 110 -8.49 -4.40 1.55
C ALA A 110 -7.13 -4.91 2.04
N GLY A 111 -6.50 -4.21 2.99
CA GLY A 111 -5.27 -4.63 3.64
C GLY A 111 -5.40 -5.95 4.40
N VAL A 112 -6.52 -6.18 5.09
CA VAL A 112 -6.82 -7.47 5.73
C VAL A 112 -6.97 -8.57 4.68
N ALA A 113 -7.70 -8.32 3.58
CA ALA A 113 -7.83 -9.28 2.49
C ALA A 113 -6.49 -9.60 1.82
N ALA A 114 -5.64 -8.59 1.61
CA ALA A 114 -4.29 -8.74 1.09
C ALA A 114 -3.39 -9.53 2.04
N MET A 115 -3.49 -9.29 3.37
CA MET A 115 -2.76 -10.06 4.38
C MET A 115 -3.19 -11.53 4.40
N ASN A 116 -4.48 -11.81 4.24
CA ASN A 116 -4.99 -13.18 4.11
C ASN A 116 -4.45 -13.87 2.85
N ALA A 117 -4.36 -13.14 1.72
CA ALA A 117 -3.75 -13.66 0.50
C ALA A 117 -2.25 -13.92 0.69
N LEU A 118 -1.53 -12.99 1.32
CA LEU A 118 -0.09 -13.10 1.62
C LEU A 118 0.21 -14.34 2.46
N THR A 119 -0.60 -14.60 3.49
CA THR A 119 -0.40 -15.68 4.45
C THR A 119 -1.13 -16.98 4.08
N ALA A 120 -1.76 -17.06 2.90
CA ALA A 120 -2.57 -18.21 2.50
C ALA A 120 -1.77 -19.53 2.46
N HIS A 121 -0.47 -19.44 2.20
CA HIS A 121 0.46 -20.57 2.15
C HIS A 121 0.87 -21.10 3.53
N LEU A 122 0.63 -20.35 4.62
CA LEU A 122 0.99 -20.76 5.97
C LEU A 122 -0.05 -21.75 6.53
N PRO A 123 0.39 -22.88 7.13
CA PRO A 123 -0.49 -23.82 7.81
C PRO A 123 -1.00 -23.23 9.14
N ALA A 124 -2.16 -23.71 9.62
CA ALA A 124 -2.81 -23.33 10.88
C ALA A 124 -3.15 -21.82 11.08
N ALA A 125 -4.22 -21.55 11.83
CA ALA A 125 -4.61 -20.17 12.15
C ALA A 125 -3.63 -19.46 13.10
N GLY A 126 -2.93 -20.21 13.97
CA GLY A 126 -1.95 -19.68 14.93
C GLY A 126 -0.70 -19.10 14.28
N ASP A 127 -0.22 -19.72 13.19
CA ASP A 127 0.99 -19.26 12.51
C ASP A 127 0.69 -18.01 11.66
N ARG A 128 -0.52 -17.91 11.09
CA ARG A 128 -0.99 -16.70 10.40
C ARG A 128 -1.12 -15.51 11.33
N PHE A 129 -1.64 -15.71 12.54
CA PHE A 129 -1.74 -14.65 13.55
C PHE A 129 -0.36 -14.16 13.99
N THR A 130 0.56 -15.09 14.26
CA THR A 130 1.95 -14.77 14.61
C THR A 130 2.64 -13.97 13.49
N TRP A 131 2.44 -14.40 12.23
CA TRP A 131 2.94 -13.68 11.06
C TRP A 131 2.38 -12.26 10.97
N ALA A 132 1.07 -12.10 11.08
CA ALA A 132 0.43 -10.79 11.00
C ALA A 132 0.91 -9.84 12.11
N MET A 133 1.13 -10.35 13.32
CA MET A 133 1.69 -9.57 14.43
C MET A 133 3.14 -9.11 14.15
N GLN A 134 3.97 -9.99 13.58
CA GLN A 134 5.34 -9.65 13.20
C GLN A 134 5.37 -8.66 12.03
N ALA A 135 4.55 -8.88 11.00
CA ALA A 135 4.37 -7.96 9.89
C ALA A 135 3.96 -6.56 10.38
N PHE A 136 2.99 -6.48 11.30
CA PHE A 136 2.57 -5.21 11.89
C PHE A 136 3.67 -4.51 12.69
N HIS A 137 4.55 -5.27 13.35
CA HIS A 137 5.73 -4.72 14.01
C HIS A 137 6.73 -4.15 12.99
N ASN A 138 6.87 -4.81 11.84
CA ASN A 138 7.83 -4.44 10.80
C ASN A 138 7.34 -3.31 9.88
N GLN A 139 6.02 -3.08 9.80
CA GLN A 139 5.36 -1.97 9.08
C GLN A 139 5.66 -1.84 7.56
N GLY A 140 6.36 -2.77 6.91
CA GLY A 140 6.86 -2.56 5.54
C GLY A 140 8.32 -2.11 5.46
N GLY A 141 9.08 -2.14 6.55
CA GLY A 141 10.36 -1.43 6.67
C GLY A 141 11.52 -2.21 7.28
N THR A 142 11.43 -3.54 7.39
CA THR A 142 12.57 -4.36 7.81
C THR A 142 13.33 -4.87 6.59
N GLU A 143 14.56 -4.38 6.42
CA GLU A 143 15.59 -4.98 5.57
C GLU A 143 15.98 -6.38 6.05
#